data_AF-A0A7C3FH10-F1
#
_entry.id   AF-A0A7C3FH10-F1
#
_cell.length_a   1.000
_cell.length_b   1.000
_cell.length_c   1.000
_cell.angle_alpha   90.00
_cell.angle_beta   90.00
_cell.angle_gamma   90.00
#
_symmetry.space_group_name_H-M   'P 1'
#
loop_
_entity.id
_entity.type
_entity.pdbx_description
1 polymer ?
#
loop_
_entity_poly.entity_id
_entity_poly.type
_entity_poly.pdbx_seq_one_letter_code
_entity_poly.pdbx_strand_id
1 'polypeptide(L)'
;MSDRVSTQVGDSFRRKHHESSQWWFRIVSVIYLFLGISWAPPIHANWMVGGMPGFDAPIGGVAYRGLLDYTFIFGLELLVMGAFLLYASRQPGHYLWFVWLIVALEIVRGILGDVYMIVNGYETAFYIGFIILHLLIIGTGIAFVRQARGETQ
;
A
#
# COMPACT_ATOMS: atom_id res chain seq x y z
N MET A 1 3.04 -35.14 -33.28
CA MET A 1 3.73 -35.00 -31.96
C MET A 1 4.36 -33.60 -31.79
N SER A 2 4.78 -32.93 -32.88
CA SER A 2 5.30 -31.55 -32.89
C SER A 2 4.30 -30.47 -32.40
N ASP A 3 3.03 -30.54 -32.81
CA ASP A 3 2.03 -29.49 -32.51
C ASP A 3 1.61 -29.37 -31.04
N ARG A 4 1.83 -30.42 -30.23
CA ARG A 4 1.54 -30.37 -28.78
C ARG A 4 2.61 -29.66 -27.98
N VAL A 5 3.85 -29.60 -28.49
CA VAL A 5 4.97 -28.95 -27.79
C VAL A 5 4.95 -27.43 -28.03
N SER A 6 4.61 -26.99 -29.25
CA SER A 6 4.50 -25.56 -29.58
C SER A 6 3.36 -24.85 -28.82
N THR A 7 2.23 -25.54 -28.64
CA THR A 7 1.08 -25.05 -27.87
C THR A 7 1.38 -24.95 -26.37
N GLN A 8 2.10 -25.92 -25.79
CA GLN A 8 2.48 -25.89 -24.38
C GLN A 8 3.45 -24.76 -24.03
N VAL A 9 4.43 -24.49 -24.91
CA VAL A 9 5.40 -23.40 -24.72
C VAL A 9 4.71 -22.03 -24.83
N GLY A 10 3.85 -21.84 -25.83
CA GLY A 10 3.07 -20.61 -26.00
C GLY A 10 2.16 -20.30 -24.80
N ASP A 11 1.49 -21.32 -24.26
CA ASP A 11 0.62 -21.17 -23.09
C ASP A 11 1.40 -20.83 -21.81
N SER A 12 2.57 -21.44 -21.61
CA SER A 12 3.42 -21.15 -20.45
C SER A 12 3.98 -19.72 -20.46
N PHE A 13 4.32 -19.22 -21.64
CA PHE A 13 4.83 -17.86 -21.84
C PHE A 13 3.74 -16.81 -21.61
N ARG A 14 2.54 -17.04 -22.18
CA ARG A 14 1.37 -16.16 -22.01
C ARG A 14 0.91 -16.10 -20.54
N ARG A 15 0.98 -17.21 -19.81
CA ARG A 15 0.59 -17.28 -18.39
C ARG A 15 1.57 -16.52 -17.49
N LYS A 16 2.89 -16.62 -17.74
CA LYS A 16 3.90 -15.83 -17.02
C LYS A 16 3.73 -14.32 -17.19
N HIS A 17 3.42 -13.85 -18.41
CA HIS A 17 3.15 -12.43 -18.64
C HIS A 17 1.89 -11.95 -17.92
N HIS A 18 0.83 -12.75 -17.91
CA HIS A 18 -0.42 -12.38 -17.25
C HIS A 18 -0.29 -12.33 -15.72
N GLU A 19 0.49 -13.23 -15.12
CA GLU A 19 0.83 -13.20 -13.68
C GLU A 19 1.75 -12.02 -13.33
N SER A 20 2.69 -11.69 -14.22
CA SER A 20 3.58 -10.52 -14.11
C SER A 20 2.82 -9.18 -14.19
N SER A 21 1.66 -9.14 -14.84
CA SER A 21 0.84 -7.93 -14.92
C SER A 21 -0.03 -7.68 -13.67
N GLN A 22 -0.27 -8.68 -12.82
CA GLN A 22 -1.22 -8.57 -11.72
C GLN A 22 -0.59 -8.44 -10.34
N TRP A 23 0.68 -8.82 -10.20
CA TRP A 23 1.32 -8.96 -8.88
C TRP A 23 1.34 -7.63 -8.11
N TRP A 24 1.64 -6.50 -8.77
CA TRP A 24 1.79 -5.22 -8.09
C TRP A 24 0.50 -4.80 -7.40
N PHE A 25 -0.63 -4.85 -8.14
CA PHE A 25 -1.95 -4.57 -7.59
C PHE A 25 -2.30 -5.47 -6.40
N ARG A 26 -1.95 -6.76 -6.46
CA ARG A 26 -2.24 -7.72 -5.39
C ARG A 26 -1.37 -7.48 -4.15
N ILE A 27 -0.06 -7.31 -4.32
CA ILE A 27 0.87 -7.10 -3.21
C ILE A 27 0.54 -5.78 -2.49
N VAL A 28 0.42 -4.69 -3.25
CA VAL A 28 0.09 -3.38 -2.67
C VAL A 28 -1.30 -3.38 -2.05
N SER A 29 -2.28 -4.08 -2.64
CA SER A 29 -3.58 -4.30 -2.01
C SER A 29 -3.45 -4.98 -0.65
N VAL A 30 -2.68 -6.06 -0.53
CA VAL A 30 -2.49 -6.77 0.74
C VAL A 30 -1.84 -5.86 1.78
N ILE A 31 -0.83 -5.07 1.39
CA ILE A 31 -0.18 -4.10 2.28
C ILE A 31 -1.21 -3.09 2.80
N TYR A 32 -1.99 -2.48 1.90
CA TYR A 32 -3.00 -1.48 2.25
C TYR A 32 -4.13 -2.05 3.12
N LEU A 33 -4.61 -3.26 2.81
CA LEU A 33 -5.63 -3.94 3.60
C LEU A 33 -5.10 -4.27 5.00
N PHE A 34 -3.88 -4.81 5.09
CA PHE A 34 -3.25 -5.14 6.37
C PHE A 34 -3.03 -3.88 7.23
N LEU A 35 -2.49 -2.82 6.64
CA LEU A 35 -2.32 -1.54 7.33
C LEU A 35 -3.68 -0.99 7.78
N GLY A 36 -4.69 -0.98 6.90
CA GLY A 36 -6.04 -0.52 7.24
C GLY A 36 -6.65 -1.27 8.42
N ILE A 37 -6.50 -2.61 8.47
CA ILE A 37 -6.94 -3.43 9.61
C ILE A 37 -6.17 -3.08 10.89
N SER A 38 -4.86 -2.82 10.79
CA SER A 38 -4.02 -2.52 11.96
C SER A 38 -4.44 -1.25 12.72
N TRP A 39 -5.13 -0.33 12.03
CA TRP A 39 -5.67 0.90 12.61
C TRP A 39 -7.08 0.73 13.22
N ALA A 40 -7.67 -0.47 13.18
CA ALA A 40 -8.93 -0.71 13.87
C ALA A 40 -8.78 -0.48 15.38
N PRO A 41 -9.72 0.22 16.05
CA PRO A 41 -9.54 0.64 17.44
C PRO A 41 -9.15 -0.49 18.42
N PRO A 42 -9.74 -1.70 18.35
CA PRO A 42 -9.35 -2.79 19.24
C PRO A 42 -7.90 -3.27 19.07
N ILE A 43 -7.34 -3.10 17.87
CA ILE A 43 -5.96 -3.48 17.54
C ILE A 43 -5.02 -2.33 17.90
N HIS A 44 -5.35 -1.13 17.42
CA HIS A 44 -4.49 0.04 17.55
C HIS A 44 -4.36 0.54 18.99
N ALA A 45 -5.43 0.46 19.80
CA ALA A 45 -5.41 0.85 21.20
C ALA A 45 -4.31 0.13 22.01
N ASN A 46 -4.08 -1.16 21.72
CA ASN A 46 -3.03 -1.94 22.39
C ASN A 46 -1.63 -1.49 22.00
N TRP A 47 -1.45 -1.07 20.74
CA TRP A 47 -0.17 -0.55 20.27
C TRP A 47 0.11 0.84 20.85
N MET A 48 -0.88 1.73 20.94
CA MET A 48 -0.68 3.09 21.45
C MET A 48 -0.12 3.15 22.87
N VAL A 49 -0.55 2.26 23.76
CA VAL A 49 -0.15 2.26 25.18
C VAL A 49 1.34 1.93 25.39
N GLY A 50 1.97 1.20 24.45
CA GLY A 50 3.37 0.80 24.54
C GLY A 50 4.27 1.22 23.37
N GLY A 51 3.68 1.70 22.27
CA GLY A 51 4.35 1.90 20.98
C GLY A 51 4.51 3.36 20.57
N MET A 52 3.96 4.31 21.33
CA MET A 52 4.12 5.75 21.10
C MET A 52 4.92 6.41 22.22
N PRO A 53 6.26 6.47 22.13
CA PRO A 53 7.08 7.20 23.09
C PRO A 53 6.60 8.66 23.21
N GLY A 54 6.39 9.12 24.44
CA GLY A 54 5.96 10.50 24.72
C GLY A 54 4.46 10.76 24.61
N PHE A 55 3.63 9.75 24.33
CA PHE A 55 2.18 9.91 24.38
C PHE A 55 1.67 9.94 25.82
N ASP A 56 1.18 11.11 26.26
CA ASP A 56 0.81 11.41 27.66
C ASP A 56 -0.70 11.50 27.89
N ALA A 57 -1.52 11.30 26.85
CA ALA A 57 -2.96 11.39 26.97
C ALA A 57 -3.51 10.28 27.89
N PRO A 58 -4.36 10.62 28.87
CA PRO A 58 -4.98 9.62 29.74
C PRO A 58 -5.77 8.59 28.93
N ILE A 59 -5.59 7.30 29.24
CA ILE A 59 -6.35 6.22 28.61
C ILE A 59 -7.85 6.48 28.79
N GLY A 60 -8.59 6.46 27.69
CA GLY A 60 -10.03 6.76 27.68
C GLY A 60 -10.39 8.24 27.77
N GLY A 61 -9.40 9.15 27.87
CA GLY A 61 -9.60 10.60 27.78
C GLY A 61 -9.91 11.08 26.37
N VAL A 62 -10.30 12.35 26.22
CA VAL A 62 -10.73 12.91 24.93
C VAL A 62 -9.62 12.88 23.88
N ALA A 63 -8.39 13.27 24.23
CA ALA A 63 -7.25 13.23 23.32
C ALA A 63 -6.91 11.80 22.87
N TYR A 64 -7.00 10.82 23.79
CA TYR A 64 -6.80 9.40 23.50
C TYR A 64 -7.82 8.89 22.47
N ARG A 65 -9.12 9.16 22.71
CA ARG A 65 -10.20 8.78 21.79
C ARG A 65 -10.08 9.51 20.45
N GLY A 66 -9.74 10.80 20.47
CA GLY A 66 -9.56 11.59 19.26
C GLY A 66 -8.47 11.03 18.34
N LEU A 67 -7.34 10.61 18.91
CA LEU A 67 -6.28 9.98 18.12
C LEU A 67 -6.69 8.59 17.60
N LEU A 68 -7.39 7.78 18.40
CA LEU A 68 -7.95 6.50 17.94
C LEU A 68 -8.95 6.67 16.80
N ASP A 69 -9.87 7.63 16.91
CA ASP A 69 -10.89 7.88 15.89
C ASP A 69 -10.24 8.41 14.61
N TYR A 70 -9.29 9.36 14.73
CA TYR A 70 -8.54 9.89 13.59
C TYR A 70 -7.77 8.79 12.84
N THR A 71 -7.02 7.97 13.57
CA THR A 71 -6.25 6.87 12.97
C THR A 71 -7.15 5.79 12.40
N PHE A 72 -8.30 5.53 13.00
CA PHE A 72 -9.29 4.61 12.43
C PHE A 72 -9.85 5.11 11.10
N ILE A 73 -10.19 6.40 10.97
CA ILE A 73 -10.64 6.98 9.69
C ILE A 73 -9.55 6.82 8.62
N PHE A 74 -8.29 7.08 8.97
CA PHE A 74 -7.17 6.81 8.07
C PHE A 74 -7.09 5.32 7.67
N GLY A 75 -7.30 4.41 8.62
CA GLY A 75 -7.41 2.97 8.35
C GLY A 75 -8.50 2.61 7.34
N LEU A 76 -9.68 3.23 7.46
CA LEU A 76 -10.78 3.02 6.51
C LEU A 76 -10.41 3.45 5.09
N GLU A 77 -9.71 4.59 4.94
CA GLU A 77 -9.22 5.02 3.63
C GLU A 77 -8.25 3.99 3.02
N LEU A 78 -7.36 3.42 3.83
CA LEU A 78 -6.44 2.37 3.39
C LEU A 78 -7.18 1.09 2.96
N LEU A 79 -8.22 0.69 3.70
CA LEU A 79 -9.06 -0.46 3.34
C LEU A 79 -9.74 -0.25 1.99
N VAL A 80 -10.30 0.94 1.77
CA VAL A 80 -10.96 1.30 0.51
C VAL A 80 -9.95 1.22 -0.64
N MET A 81 -8.79 1.87 -0.50
CA MET A 81 -7.73 1.82 -1.52
C MET A 81 -7.26 0.38 -1.80
N GLY A 82 -7.04 -0.41 -0.75
CA GLY A 82 -6.67 -1.82 -0.86
C GLY A 82 -7.72 -2.66 -1.58
N ALA A 83 -9.01 -2.43 -1.30
CA ALA A 83 -10.12 -3.12 -1.97
C ALA A 83 -10.22 -2.73 -3.46
N PHE A 84 -10.06 -1.45 -3.80
CA PHE A 84 -10.03 -0.99 -5.20
C PHE A 84 -8.84 -1.57 -5.96
N LEU A 85 -7.65 -1.63 -5.35
CA LEU A 85 -6.48 -2.28 -5.95
C LEU A 85 -6.72 -3.78 -6.16
N LEU A 86 -7.33 -4.46 -5.19
CA LEU A 86 -7.71 -5.87 -5.32
C LEU A 86 -8.68 -6.08 -6.47
N TYR A 87 -9.66 -5.19 -6.60
CA TYR A 87 -10.60 -5.21 -7.71
C TYR A 87 -9.89 -4.99 -9.05
N ALA A 88 -9.09 -3.94 -9.16
CA ALA A 88 -8.31 -3.58 -10.33
C ALA A 88 -7.33 -4.67 -10.77
N SER A 89 -6.84 -5.49 -9.84
CA SER A 89 -5.94 -6.62 -10.14
C SER A 89 -6.53 -7.65 -11.14
N ARG A 90 -7.85 -7.65 -11.35
CA ARG A 90 -8.51 -8.51 -12.35
C ARG A 90 -8.25 -8.04 -13.79
N GLN A 91 -8.02 -6.74 -14.01
CA GLN A 91 -7.79 -6.13 -15.32
C GLN A 91 -6.76 -4.99 -15.22
N PRO A 92 -5.52 -5.28 -14.80
CA PRO A 92 -4.55 -4.26 -14.40
C PRO A 92 -4.24 -3.23 -15.50
N GLY A 93 -4.25 -3.65 -16.78
CA GLY A 93 -4.01 -2.77 -17.92
C GLY A 93 -5.05 -1.64 -18.09
N HIS A 94 -6.31 -1.87 -17.72
CA HIS A 94 -7.35 -0.83 -17.77
C HIS A 94 -7.20 0.19 -16.62
N TYR A 95 -6.57 -0.24 -15.54
CA TYR A 95 -6.51 0.47 -14.27
C TYR A 95 -5.13 1.07 -13.96
N LEU A 96 -4.25 1.21 -14.96
CA LEU A 96 -2.90 1.78 -14.75
C LEU A 96 -2.92 3.18 -14.13
N TRP A 97 -4.01 3.94 -14.28
CA TRP A 97 -4.19 5.23 -13.62
C TRP A 97 -4.24 5.12 -12.09
N PHE A 98 -4.74 4.00 -11.53
CA PHE A 98 -4.72 3.76 -10.09
C PHE A 98 -3.29 3.70 -9.55
N VAL A 99 -2.32 3.21 -10.33
CA VAL A 99 -0.91 3.21 -9.92
C VAL A 99 -0.43 4.64 -9.68
N TRP A 100 -0.78 5.58 -10.56
CA TRP A 100 -0.42 6.99 -10.40
C TRP A 100 -1.13 7.66 -9.24
N LEU A 101 -2.40 7.29 -8.98
CA LEU A 101 -3.10 7.72 -7.76
C LEU A 101 -2.36 7.26 -6.51
N ILE A 102 -1.97 5.98 -6.44
CA ILE A 102 -1.18 5.46 -5.32
C ILE A 102 0.14 6.20 -5.22
N VAL A 103 0.89 6.37 -6.31
CA VAL A 103 2.16 7.14 -6.30
C VAL A 103 1.96 8.54 -5.72
N ALA A 104 0.89 9.25 -6.11
CA ALA A 104 0.60 10.57 -5.55
C ALA A 104 0.29 10.50 -4.04
N LEU A 105 -0.47 9.51 -3.59
CA LEU A 105 -0.77 9.30 -2.16
C LEU A 105 0.48 8.94 -1.35
N GLU A 106 1.34 8.06 -1.87
CA GLU A 106 2.61 7.68 -1.25
C GLU A 106 3.54 8.89 -1.10
N ILE A 107 3.55 9.82 -2.07
CA ILE A 107 4.34 11.05 -1.98
C ILE A 107 3.73 12.02 -0.96
N VAL A 108 2.46 12.40 -1.16
CA VAL A 108 1.85 13.50 -0.41
C VAL A 108 1.53 13.10 1.03
N ARG A 109 0.88 11.95 1.21
CA ARG A 109 0.43 11.51 2.54
C ARG A 109 1.48 10.63 3.23
N GLY A 110 2.19 9.80 2.46
CA GLY A 110 3.28 8.98 2.99
C GLY A 110 4.51 9.83 3.29
N ILE A 111 5.31 10.15 2.28
CA ILE A 111 6.63 10.79 2.48
C ILE A 111 6.52 12.18 3.09
N LEU A 112 5.70 13.09 2.54
CA LEU A 112 5.60 14.44 3.12
C LEU A 112 4.97 14.43 4.51
N GLY A 113 4.04 13.50 4.77
CA GLY A 113 3.46 13.28 6.09
C GLY A 113 4.51 12.81 7.10
N ASP A 114 5.33 11.82 6.72
CA ASP A 114 6.41 11.29 7.56
C ASP A 114 7.46 12.36 7.87
N VAL A 115 7.88 13.13 6.85
CA VAL A 115 8.80 14.26 7.04
C VAL A 115 8.20 15.31 7.98
N TYR A 116 6.92 15.63 7.82
CA TYR A 116 6.22 16.54 8.74
C TYR A 116 6.25 16.02 10.17
N MET A 117 6.00 14.73 10.41
CA MET A 117 6.06 14.15 11.75
C MET A 117 7.47 14.21 12.33
N ILE A 118 8.50 13.88 11.56
CA ILE A 118 9.90 14.01 12.00
C ILE A 118 10.22 15.46 12.42
N VAL A 119 9.82 16.44 11.61
CA VAL A 119 10.04 17.87 11.90
C VAL A 119 9.31 18.32 13.18
N ASN A 120 8.17 17.70 13.51
CA ASN A 120 7.41 17.95 14.74
C ASN A 120 7.95 17.18 15.96
N GLY A 121 9.09 16.50 15.85
CA GLY A 121 9.75 15.85 16.98
C GLY A 121 9.26 14.43 17.29
N TYR A 122 8.55 13.79 16.37
CA TYR A 122 8.19 12.39 16.51
C TYR A 122 9.38 11.46 16.21
N GLU A 123 9.28 10.19 16.66
CA GLU A 123 10.37 9.21 16.62
C GLU A 123 10.91 8.95 15.20
N THR A 124 12.13 9.42 14.92
CA THR A 124 12.66 9.48 13.56
C THR A 124 12.84 8.10 12.92
N ALA A 125 13.30 7.11 13.68
CA ALA A 125 13.59 5.78 13.13
C ALA A 125 12.33 5.09 12.60
N PHE A 126 11.19 5.29 13.28
CA PHE A 126 9.90 4.75 12.86
C PHE A 126 9.47 5.31 11.50
N TYR A 127 9.51 6.63 11.33
CA TYR A 127 9.11 7.30 10.09
C TYR A 127 10.08 7.06 8.93
N ILE A 128 11.40 6.92 9.19
CA ILE A 128 12.35 6.50 8.13
C ILE A 128 11.98 5.12 7.59
N GLY A 129 11.55 4.18 8.45
CA GLY A 129 11.08 2.86 8.02
C GLY A 129 9.89 2.94 7.05
N PHE A 130 8.92 3.83 7.33
CA PHE A 130 7.78 4.05 6.45
C PHE A 130 8.16 4.78 5.15
N ILE A 131 9.04 5.78 5.19
CA ILE A 131 9.58 6.44 3.98
C ILE A 131 10.20 5.40 3.03
N ILE A 132 10.96 4.44 3.55
CA ILE A 132 11.53 3.35 2.73
C ILE A 132 10.43 2.51 2.09
N LEU A 133 9.39 2.14 2.85
CA LEU A 133 8.23 1.41 2.33
C LEU A 133 7.54 2.20 1.20
N HIS A 134 7.32 3.51 1.39
CA HIS A 134 6.72 4.40 0.40
C HIS A 134 7.54 4.44 -0.89
N LEU A 135 8.86 4.60 -0.78
CA LEU A 135 9.77 4.59 -1.92
C LEU A 135 9.76 3.26 -2.68
N LEU A 136 9.64 2.12 -1.98
CA LEU A 136 9.52 0.81 -2.61
C LEU A 136 8.20 0.68 -3.39
N ILE A 137 7.08 1.12 -2.83
CA ILE A 137 5.77 1.09 -3.50
C ILE A 137 5.80 1.99 -4.75
N ILE A 138 6.33 3.21 -4.64
CA ILE A 138 6.47 4.14 -5.76
C ILE A 138 7.37 3.55 -6.85
N GLY A 139 8.58 3.11 -6.48
CA GLY A 139 9.58 2.60 -7.42
C GLY A 139 9.07 1.38 -8.18
N THR A 140 8.48 0.42 -7.47
CA THR A 140 7.88 -0.77 -8.09
C THR A 140 6.66 -0.44 -8.93
N GLY A 141 5.83 0.54 -8.54
CA GLY A 141 4.67 0.98 -9.31
C GLY A 141 5.06 1.62 -10.64
N ILE A 142 6.08 2.49 -10.63
CA ILE A 142 6.60 3.10 -11.86
C ILE A 142 7.20 2.04 -12.78
N ALA A 143 7.99 1.10 -12.24
CA ALA A 143 8.54 0.00 -13.02
C ALA A 143 7.44 -0.87 -13.65
N PHE A 144 6.40 -1.17 -12.87
CA PHE A 144 5.23 -1.91 -13.31
C PHE A 144 4.50 -1.23 -14.48
N VAL A 145 4.22 0.08 -14.38
CA VAL A 145 3.56 0.83 -15.48
C VAL A 145 4.41 0.84 -16.75
N ARG A 146 5.74 0.97 -16.62
CA ARG A 146 6.65 0.94 -17.77
C ARG A 146 6.62 -0.42 -18.47
N GLN A 147 6.62 -1.51 -17.70
CA GLN A 147 6.51 -2.87 -18.25
C GLN A 147 5.16 -3.07 -18.95
N ALA A 148 4.05 -2.71 -18.30
CA ALA A 148 2.70 -2.90 -18.87
C ALA A 148 2.48 -2.13 -20.18
N ARG A 149 3.10 -0.95 -20.32
CA ARG A 149 3.06 -0.16 -21.57
C ARG A 149 3.98 -0.73 -22.66
N GLY A 150 5.11 -1.31 -22.30
CA GLY A 150 6.00 -1.98 -23.25
C GLY A 150 5.40 -3.25 -23.86
N GLU A 151 4.50 -3.93 -23.15
CA GLU A 151 3.80 -5.12 -23.62
C GLU A 151 2.59 -4.81 -24.55
N THR A 152 2.16 -3.55 -24.63
CA THR A 152 1.02 -3.12 -25.46
C THR A 152 1.43 -2.45 -26.78
N GLN A 153 2.73 -2.29 -27.02
CA GLN A 153 3.32 -1.79 -28.28
C GLN A 153 3.82 -2.96 -29.12
#